data_AF-A0A7C5X4M3-F1
#
_entry.id   AF-A0A7C5X4M3-F1
#
_cell.length_a   1.000
_cell.length_b   1.000
_cell.length_c   1.000
_cell.angle_alpha   90.00
_cell.angle_beta   90.00
_cell.angle_gamma   90.00
#
_symmetry.space_group_name_H-M   'P 1'
#
loop_
_entity.id
_entity.type
_entity.pdbx_description
1 polymer ?
#
loop_
_entity_poly.entity_id
_entity_poly.type
_entity_poly.pdbx_seq_one_letter_code
_entity_poly.pdbx_strand_id
1 'polypeptide(L)'
;MEYVIYAAYGSNLLTERLLAYIIGESFRGITKKHTGCPDKTEPVSLGWNRIPYRVYFGGYSGSWEGGVAFLSTEMEPNSEYHAVVRLWKMKRKQYECVKSQEGKSYAKEINLGTLDGLEILTFTSEKKLNYNPPSKLYLDVLKEGLKETTGWTDEEIDKYWEKFLK
;
A
#
# COMPACT_ATOMS: atom_id res chain seq x y z
N MET A 1 5.30 -7.56 23.50
CA MET A 1 5.51 -7.68 22.05
C MET A 1 5.06 -6.38 21.42
N GLU A 2 5.90 -5.74 20.63
CA GLU A 2 5.61 -4.43 20.04
C GLU A 2 4.79 -4.58 18.75
N TYR A 3 3.62 -3.93 18.72
CA TYR A 3 2.73 -3.87 17.56
C TYR A 3 2.80 -2.50 16.91
N VAL A 4 2.56 -2.47 15.60
CA VAL A 4 2.42 -1.25 14.81
C VAL A 4 1.19 -1.38 13.92
N ILE A 5 0.73 -0.25 13.38
CA ILE A 5 -0.32 -0.20 12.37
C ILE A 5 0.31 0.19 11.05
N TYR A 6 0.33 -0.72 10.09
CA TYR A 6 0.76 -0.43 8.73
C TYR A 6 -0.38 0.17 7.91
N ALA A 7 -0.23 1.43 7.50
CA ALA A 7 -1.15 2.13 6.60
C ALA A 7 -0.79 1.85 5.13
N ALA A 8 -1.43 0.86 4.53
CA ALA A 8 -1.23 0.49 3.13
C ALA A 8 -2.09 1.33 2.19
N TYR A 9 -1.50 1.89 1.13
CA TYR A 9 -2.18 2.76 0.16
C TYR A 9 -2.13 2.25 -1.30
N GLY A 10 -1.32 1.20 -1.55
CA GLY A 10 -1.11 0.59 -2.87
C GLY A 10 -1.70 -0.81 -2.95
N SER A 11 -1.03 -1.74 -3.63
CA SER A 11 -1.55 -3.12 -3.79
C SER A 11 -1.78 -3.86 -2.46
N ASN A 12 -1.08 -3.48 -1.38
CA ASN A 12 -1.27 -4.05 -0.04
C ASN A 12 -2.58 -3.61 0.65
N LEU A 13 -3.44 -2.84 -0.04
CA LEU A 13 -4.85 -2.67 0.32
C LEU A 13 -5.58 -4.03 0.30
N LEU A 14 -5.20 -4.91 -0.64
CA LEU A 14 -5.77 -6.25 -0.80
C LEU A 14 -5.14 -7.25 0.18
N THR A 15 -5.96 -8.01 0.92
CA THR A 15 -5.49 -9.01 1.91
C THR A 15 -4.57 -10.04 1.27
N GLU A 16 -5.01 -10.63 0.14
CA GLU A 16 -4.23 -11.65 -0.59
C GLU A 16 -2.83 -11.14 -0.96
N ARG A 17 -2.72 -9.87 -1.36
CA ARG A 17 -1.45 -9.27 -1.74
C ARG A 17 -0.49 -9.13 -0.57
N LEU A 18 -1.00 -8.66 0.58
CA LEU A 18 -0.20 -8.54 1.80
C LEU A 18 0.20 -9.93 2.34
N LEU A 19 -0.71 -10.90 2.29
CA LEU A 19 -0.43 -12.27 2.70
C LEU A 19 0.64 -12.94 1.83
N ALA A 20 0.71 -12.66 0.53
CA ALA A 20 1.77 -13.18 -0.32
C ALA A 20 3.19 -12.81 0.19
N TYR A 21 3.37 -11.59 0.71
CA TYR A 21 4.64 -11.18 1.37
C TYR A 21 4.90 -11.91 2.67
N ILE A 22 3.85 -12.12 3.48
CA ILE A 22 3.95 -12.70 4.81
C ILE A 22 4.20 -14.21 4.73
N ILE A 23 3.47 -14.91 3.87
CA ILE A 23 3.55 -16.37 3.72
C ILE A 23 4.81 -16.76 2.92
N GLY A 24 5.21 -15.93 1.96
CA GLY A 24 6.37 -16.17 1.08
C GLY A 24 5.98 -16.84 -0.24
N GLU A 25 4.90 -16.37 -0.85
CA GLU A 25 4.37 -16.94 -2.11
C GLU A 25 4.45 -15.91 -3.25
N SER A 26 4.15 -16.37 -4.46
CA SER A 26 3.90 -15.46 -5.59
C SER A 26 2.45 -14.99 -5.51
N PHE A 27 2.21 -13.70 -5.69
CA PHE A 27 0.84 -13.19 -5.83
C PHE A 27 0.30 -13.58 -7.21
N ARG A 28 -0.61 -14.56 -7.27
CA ARG A 28 -1.31 -15.04 -8.49
C ARG A 28 -0.40 -15.40 -9.68
N GLY A 29 0.87 -15.73 -9.44
CA GLY A 29 1.86 -15.92 -10.51
C GLY A 29 2.35 -14.62 -11.17
N ILE A 30 1.84 -13.46 -10.77
CA ILE A 30 2.19 -12.12 -11.30
C ILE A 30 3.53 -11.66 -10.73
N THR A 31 3.71 -11.78 -9.41
CA THR A 31 4.96 -11.37 -8.74
C THR A 31 5.93 -12.53 -8.64
N LYS A 32 7.22 -12.20 -8.52
CA LYS A 32 8.21 -13.22 -8.09
C LYS A 32 7.83 -13.74 -6.71
N LYS A 33 8.20 -14.99 -6.43
CA LYS A 33 8.01 -15.58 -5.11
C LYS A 33 8.70 -14.72 -4.04
N HIS A 34 7.93 -14.35 -3.02
CA HIS A 34 8.42 -13.60 -1.87
C HIS A 34 9.22 -14.52 -0.92
N THR A 35 10.15 -13.94 -0.15
CA THR A 35 10.93 -14.69 0.85
C THR A 35 10.03 -15.20 1.98
N GLY A 36 9.01 -14.43 2.33
CA GLY A 36 8.14 -14.72 3.47
C GLY A 36 8.69 -14.16 4.77
N CYS A 37 7.80 -13.99 5.74
CA CYS A 37 8.15 -13.53 7.07
C CYS A 37 8.32 -14.69 8.06
N PRO A 38 9.22 -14.54 9.06
CA PRO A 38 9.35 -15.52 10.14
C PRO A 38 8.03 -15.72 10.89
N ASP A 39 7.28 -14.63 11.10
CA ASP A 39 5.92 -14.67 11.63
C ASP A 39 4.91 -14.59 10.50
N LYS A 40 4.11 -15.64 10.35
CA LYS A 40 3.08 -15.78 9.30
C LYS A 40 1.66 -15.51 9.81
N THR A 41 1.52 -15.01 11.04
CA THR A 41 0.22 -14.64 11.61
C THR A 41 -0.48 -13.64 10.70
N GLU A 42 -1.76 -13.85 10.41
CA GLU A 42 -2.54 -12.94 9.58
C GLU A 42 -2.65 -11.54 10.25
N PRO A 43 -2.36 -10.44 9.52
CA PRO A 43 -2.55 -9.09 10.02
C PRO A 43 -4.02 -8.79 10.30
N VAL A 44 -4.29 -8.05 11.37
CA VAL A 44 -5.66 -7.67 11.72
C VAL A 44 -6.00 -6.35 11.03
N SER A 45 -7.05 -6.36 10.19
CA SER A 45 -7.59 -5.13 9.60
C SER A 45 -8.30 -4.29 10.65
N LEU A 46 -7.88 -3.04 10.85
CA LEU A 46 -8.52 -2.05 11.72
C LEU A 46 -9.44 -1.09 10.93
N GLY A 47 -9.78 -1.44 9.68
CA GLY A 47 -10.56 -0.60 8.78
C GLY A 47 -9.68 0.30 7.91
N TRP A 48 -10.22 1.43 7.48
CA TRP A 48 -9.58 2.36 6.56
C TRP A 48 -9.75 3.81 6.97
N ASN A 49 -8.85 4.66 6.48
CA ASN A 49 -8.91 6.10 6.72
C ASN A 49 -8.38 6.88 5.51
N ARG A 50 -8.57 8.21 5.51
CA ARG A 50 -7.89 9.14 4.61
C ARG A 50 -6.71 9.79 5.32
N ILE A 51 -5.58 9.89 4.62
CA ILE A 51 -4.38 10.57 5.13
C ILE A 51 -4.06 11.79 4.27
N PRO A 52 -3.48 12.87 4.83
CA PRO A 52 -3.25 14.13 4.13
C PRO A 52 -2.06 14.08 3.16
N TYR A 53 -1.92 12.97 2.44
CA TYR A 53 -0.90 12.74 1.42
C TYR A 53 -1.56 12.27 0.14
N ARG A 54 -0.92 12.55 -0.99
CA ARG A 54 -1.44 12.20 -2.33
C ARG A 54 -0.74 10.95 -2.88
N VAL A 55 -1.51 10.03 -3.45
CA VAL A 55 -0.96 8.92 -4.25
C VAL A 55 -0.52 9.43 -5.62
N TYR A 56 0.62 8.96 -6.11
CA TYR A 56 1.02 9.12 -7.51
C TYR A 56 1.62 7.82 -8.05
N PHE A 57 1.65 7.68 -9.37
CA PHE A 57 2.23 6.52 -10.04
C PHE A 57 3.58 6.86 -10.66
N GLY A 58 4.57 6.01 -10.46
CA GLY A 58 5.92 6.25 -10.99
C GLY A 58 6.78 5.01 -11.05
N GLY A 59 7.99 5.19 -11.60
CA GLY A 59 8.94 4.09 -11.80
C GLY A 59 8.43 3.04 -12.80
N TYR A 60 9.09 1.88 -12.86
CA TYR A 60 8.64 0.75 -13.66
C TYR A 60 8.82 -0.55 -12.87
N SER A 61 7.75 -1.32 -12.74
CA SER A 61 7.80 -2.67 -12.18
C SER A 61 7.61 -3.68 -13.30
N GLY A 62 8.57 -4.60 -13.45
CA GLY A 62 8.44 -5.71 -14.40
C GLY A 62 7.32 -6.69 -14.06
N SER A 63 6.96 -6.85 -12.78
CA SER A 63 5.82 -7.71 -12.38
C SER A 63 4.47 -7.07 -12.66
N TRP A 64 4.41 -5.75 -12.68
CA TRP A 64 3.18 -5.01 -12.94
C TRP A 64 3.12 -4.42 -14.34
N GLU A 65 4.18 -4.57 -15.14
CA GLU A 65 4.32 -4.03 -16.50
C GLU A 65 3.92 -2.53 -16.60
N GLY A 66 4.29 -1.73 -15.59
CA GLY A 66 3.91 -0.32 -15.50
C GLY A 66 4.39 0.38 -14.23
N GLY A 67 3.93 1.62 -14.03
CA GLY A 67 4.16 2.39 -12.81
C GLY A 67 3.41 1.82 -11.60
N VAL A 68 3.97 2.03 -10.41
CA VAL A 68 3.36 1.58 -9.14
C VAL A 68 3.07 2.77 -8.22
N ALA A 69 2.21 2.56 -7.22
CA ALA A 69 1.74 3.61 -6.34
C ALA A 69 2.80 4.04 -5.30
N PHE A 70 2.99 5.34 -5.16
CA PHE A 70 3.80 5.97 -4.12
C PHE A 70 2.99 7.08 -3.43
N LEU A 71 3.36 7.45 -2.20
CA LEU A 71 2.86 8.65 -1.55
C LEU A 71 3.80 9.83 -1.78
N SER A 72 3.21 10.99 -2.07
CA SER A 72 3.87 12.29 -1.98
C SER A 72 4.50 12.48 -0.60
N THR A 73 5.66 13.13 -0.55
CA THR A 73 6.31 13.52 0.70
C THR A 73 5.77 14.83 1.27
N GLU A 74 5.00 15.56 0.48
CA GLU A 74 4.35 16.81 0.86
C GLU A 74 2.89 16.55 1.23
N MET A 75 2.40 17.26 2.24
CA MET A 75 0.99 17.20 2.63
C MET A 75 0.13 17.80 1.52
N GLU A 76 -0.98 17.12 1.22
CA GLU A 76 -1.96 17.57 0.23
C GLU A 76 -3.02 18.44 0.93
N PRO A 77 -3.09 19.75 0.64
CA PRO A 77 -4.05 20.65 1.26
C PRO A 77 -5.50 20.34 0.86
N ASN A 78 -5.73 19.82 -0.36
CA ASN A 78 -7.07 19.48 -0.80
C ASN A 78 -7.47 18.07 -0.36
N SER A 79 -8.39 18.00 0.61
CA SER A 79 -8.94 16.74 1.15
C SER A 79 -9.52 15.77 0.11
N GLU A 80 -9.92 16.25 -1.06
CA GLU A 80 -10.41 15.39 -2.14
C GLU A 80 -9.33 14.48 -2.74
N TYR A 81 -8.05 14.83 -2.57
CA TYR A 81 -6.88 14.10 -3.04
C TYR A 81 -6.15 13.36 -1.90
N HIS A 82 -6.73 13.33 -0.70
CA HIS A 82 -6.20 12.53 0.41
C HIS A 82 -6.28 11.05 0.07
N ALA A 83 -5.14 10.37 0.23
CA ALA A 83 -4.99 8.96 -0.03
C ALA A 83 -5.84 8.14 0.93
N VAL A 84 -6.59 7.18 0.38
CA VAL A 84 -7.24 6.12 1.16
C VAL A 84 -6.19 5.09 1.54
N VAL A 85 -6.19 4.71 2.82
CA VAL A 85 -5.31 3.68 3.36
C VAL A 85 -6.09 2.63 4.12
N ARG A 86 -5.65 1.37 4.04
CA ARG A 86 -6.06 0.31 4.95
C ARG A 86 -5.10 0.21 6.12
N LEU A 87 -5.64 0.05 7.32
CA LEU A 87 -4.88 -0.01 8.56
C LEU A 87 -4.70 -1.46 9.00
N TRP A 88 -3.46 -1.96 8.93
CA TRP A 88 -3.10 -3.33 9.29
C TRP A 88 -2.37 -3.38 10.62
N LYS A 89 -3.00 -3.90 11.67
CA LYS A 89 -2.32 -4.17 12.93
C LYS A 89 -1.47 -5.43 12.81
N MET A 90 -0.17 -5.28 13.03
CA MET A 90 0.80 -6.37 12.93
C MET A 90 1.97 -6.17 13.89
N LYS A 91 2.74 -7.24 14.15
CA LYS A 91 3.96 -7.12 14.96
C LYS A 91 4.99 -6.27 14.23
N ARG A 92 5.77 -5.45 14.95
CA ARG A 92 6.81 -4.59 14.34
C ARG A 92 7.77 -5.38 13.44
N LYS A 93 8.23 -6.55 13.91
CA LYS A 93 9.11 -7.45 13.12
C LYS A 93 8.47 -7.95 11.82
N GLN A 94 7.16 -8.15 11.80
CA GLN A 94 6.44 -8.56 10.60
C GLN A 94 6.34 -7.39 9.60
N TYR A 95 6.07 -6.18 10.10
CA TYR A 95 6.11 -4.96 9.28
C TYR A 95 7.49 -4.72 8.66
N GLU A 96 8.57 -4.81 9.46
CA GLU A 96 9.95 -4.69 8.98
C GLU A 96 10.29 -5.74 7.93
N CYS A 97 9.84 -6.99 8.15
CA CYS A 97 9.97 -8.04 7.16
C CYS A 97 9.28 -7.69 5.84
N VAL A 98 8.01 -7.29 5.86
CA VAL A 98 7.28 -6.86 4.65
C VAL A 98 8.04 -5.73 3.95
N LYS A 99 8.42 -4.68 4.69
CA LYS A 99 9.16 -3.53 4.16
C LYS A 99 10.52 -3.92 3.56
N SER A 100 11.25 -4.87 4.15
CA SER A 100 12.55 -5.32 3.61
C SER A 100 12.42 -6.10 2.29
N GLN A 101 11.25 -6.70 2.05
CA GLN A 101 10.93 -7.38 0.79
C GLN A 101 10.44 -6.39 -0.27
N GLU A 102 9.93 -5.23 0.15
CA GLU A 102 9.71 -4.09 -0.73
C GLU A 102 11.08 -3.57 -1.19
N GLY A 103 11.24 -3.39 -2.50
CA GLY A 103 12.53 -3.02 -3.08
C GLY A 103 13.04 -1.67 -2.57
N LYS A 104 14.31 -1.36 -2.84
CA LYS A 104 14.99 -0.09 -2.44
C LYS A 104 14.23 1.20 -2.81
N SER A 105 13.26 1.12 -3.72
CA SER A 105 12.38 2.24 -4.08
C SER A 105 11.43 2.68 -2.96
N TYR A 106 11.24 1.89 -1.89
CA TYR A 106 10.36 2.21 -0.75
C TYR A 106 11.15 2.43 0.56
N ALA A 107 12.26 3.16 0.49
CA ALA A 107 13.17 3.33 1.62
C ALA A 107 12.65 4.27 2.72
N LYS A 108 11.76 5.22 2.40
CA LYS A 108 11.32 6.26 3.33
C LYS A 108 10.13 5.80 4.15
N GLU A 109 10.26 5.80 5.47
CA GLU A 109 9.16 5.59 6.41
C GLU A 109 8.54 6.92 6.83
N ILE A 110 7.22 6.94 7.01
CA ILE A 110 6.48 8.08 7.50
C ILE A 110 5.63 7.60 8.69
N ASN A 111 5.78 8.28 9.83
CA ASN A 111 4.89 8.12 10.98
C ASN A 111 3.70 9.07 10.80
N LEU A 112 2.50 8.51 10.75
CA LEU A 112 1.23 9.20 10.51
C LEU A 112 0.48 9.54 11.81
N GLY A 113 1.14 9.36 12.96
CA GLY A 113 0.57 9.54 14.29
C GLY A 113 0.35 8.20 15.01
N THR A 114 -0.64 8.18 15.90
CA THR A 114 -0.96 7.00 16.71
C THR A 114 -2.45 6.71 16.71
N LEU A 115 -2.81 5.44 16.85
CA LEU A 115 -4.17 4.98 17.10
C LEU A 115 -4.12 3.93 18.22
N ASP A 116 -4.89 4.16 19.29
CA ASP A 116 -4.90 3.32 20.50
C ASP A 116 -3.50 3.05 21.09
N GLY A 117 -2.63 4.07 21.05
CA GLY A 117 -1.25 3.99 21.54
C GLY A 117 -0.29 3.23 20.63
N LEU A 118 -0.72 2.77 19.45
CA LEU A 118 0.14 2.14 18.43
C LEU A 118 0.51 3.15 17.35
N GLU A 119 1.78 3.16 16.94
CA GLU A 119 2.24 3.99 15.82
C GLU A 119 1.60 3.54 14.51
N ILE A 120 1.14 4.52 13.71
CA ILE A 120 0.69 4.30 12.34
C ILE A 120 1.87 4.61 11.42
N LEU A 121 2.37 3.59 10.75
CA LEU A 121 3.53 3.68 9.87
C LEU A 121 3.13 3.39 8.42
N THR A 122 3.75 4.10 7.50
CA THR A 122 3.72 3.76 6.08
C THR A 122 5.12 3.94 5.49
N PHE A 123 5.34 3.43 4.29
CA PHE A 123 6.60 3.60 3.58
C PHE A 123 6.37 3.98 2.13
N THR A 124 7.23 4.84 1.59
CA THR A 124 7.19 5.37 0.22
C THR A 124 8.62 5.59 -0.31
N SER A 125 8.76 6.14 -1.51
CA SER A 125 10.05 6.52 -2.07
C SER A 125 10.64 7.76 -1.39
N GLU A 126 11.94 7.74 -1.15
CA GLU A 126 12.67 8.90 -0.61
C GLU A 126 12.68 10.09 -1.57
N LYS A 127 12.80 9.81 -2.87
CA LYS A 127 12.75 10.81 -3.94
C LYS A 127 11.55 10.54 -4.83
N LYS A 128 10.93 11.62 -5.33
CA LYS A 128 9.86 11.51 -6.33
C LYS A 128 10.41 10.82 -7.58
N LEU A 129 9.76 9.75 -7.99
CA LEU A 129 10.10 9.03 -9.21
C LEU A 129 9.39 9.67 -10.41
N ASN A 130 9.98 9.49 -11.60
CA ASN A 130 9.33 9.91 -12.85
C ASN A 130 8.00 9.19 -13.00
N TYR A 131 7.01 9.94 -13.48
CA TYR A 131 5.68 9.40 -13.76
C TYR A 131 5.78 8.29 -14.81
N ASN A 132 5.01 7.23 -14.57
CA ASN A 132 4.76 6.16 -15.51
C ASN A 132 3.34 5.66 -15.25
N PRO A 133 2.47 5.54 -16.26
CA PRO A 133 1.12 5.06 -16.04
C PRO A 133 1.12 3.65 -15.42
N PRO A 134 0.20 3.37 -14.48
CA PRO A 134 -0.03 1.99 -14.03
C PRO A 134 -0.62 1.17 -15.17
N SER A 135 -0.30 -0.12 -15.21
CA SER A 135 -0.92 -1.05 -16.14
C SER A 135 -2.37 -1.35 -15.74
N LYS A 136 -3.16 -1.88 -16.68
CA LYS A 136 -4.50 -2.40 -16.37
C LYS A 136 -4.45 -3.47 -15.26
N LEU A 137 -3.47 -4.37 -15.33
CA LEU A 137 -3.28 -5.44 -14.35
C LEU A 137 -3.11 -4.87 -12.92
N TYR A 138 -2.31 -3.81 -12.77
CA TYR A 138 -2.11 -3.19 -11.48
C TYR A 138 -3.36 -2.43 -10.99
N LEU A 139 -4.05 -1.74 -11.90
CA LEU A 139 -5.31 -1.05 -11.60
C LEU A 139 -6.41 -2.02 -11.15
N ASP A 140 -6.53 -3.19 -11.78
CA ASP A 140 -7.50 -4.22 -11.40
C ASP A 140 -7.25 -4.66 -9.93
N VAL A 141 -5.99 -4.88 -9.55
CA VAL A 141 -5.62 -5.24 -8.16
C VAL A 141 -5.89 -4.10 -7.17
N LEU A 142 -5.62 -2.85 -7.56
CA LEU A 142 -5.96 -1.69 -6.73
C LEU A 142 -7.47 -1.54 -6.55
N LYS A 143 -8.26 -1.84 -7.58
CA LYS A 143 -9.72 -1.84 -7.53
C LYS A 143 -10.24 -2.91 -6.58
N GLU A 144 -9.75 -4.15 -6.71
CA GLU A 144 -10.07 -5.23 -5.76
C GLU A 144 -9.70 -4.86 -4.32
N GLY A 145 -8.50 -4.30 -4.11
CA GLY A 145 -8.03 -3.88 -2.81
C GLY A 145 -8.91 -2.81 -2.18
N LEU A 146 -9.30 -1.77 -2.93
CA LEU A 146 -10.23 -0.75 -2.42
C LEU A 146 -11.60 -1.33 -2.13
N LYS A 147 -12.13 -2.17 -3.01
CA LYS A 147 -13.44 -2.81 -2.80
C LYS A 147 -13.48 -3.62 -1.52
N GLU A 148 -12.45 -4.43 -1.27
CA GLU A 148 -12.30 -5.20 -0.03
C GLU A 148 -12.09 -4.31 1.21
N THR A 149 -11.39 -3.19 1.04
CA THR A 149 -11.04 -2.27 2.13
C THR A 149 -12.23 -1.41 2.56
N THR A 150 -12.96 -0.84 1.61
CA THR A 150 -13.95 0.22 1.85
C THR A 150 -15.39 -0.23 1.67
N GLY A 151 -15.62 -1.33 0.94
CA GLY A 151 -16.96 -1.75 0.51
C GLY A 151 -17.56 -0.85 -0.58
N TRP A 152 -16.76 0.02 -1.21
CA TRP A 152 -17.23 0.92 -2.26
C TRP A 152 -17.68 0.16 -3.51
N THR A 153 -18.60 0.79 -4.23
CA THR A 153 -19.02 0.41 -5.58
C THR A 153 -17.89 0.62 -6.58
N ASP A 154 -18.01 -0.03 -7.74
CA ASP A 154 -17.03 0.10 -8.82
C ASP A 154 -16.95 1.56 -9.31
N GLU A 155 -18.08 2.27 -9.37
CA GLU A 155 -18.15 3.68 -9.77
C GLU A 155 -17.43 4.61 -8.78
N GLU A 156 -17.58 4.37 -7.47
CA GLU A 156 -16.87 5.14 -6.43
C GLU A 156 -15.35 4.94 -6.50
N ILE A 157 -14.90 3.71 -6.77
CA ILE A 157 -13.49 3.37 -6.92
C ILE A 157 -12.89 4.01 -8.16
N ASP A 158 -13.60 3.94 -9.29
CA ASP A 158 -13.14 4.52 -10.55
C ASP A 158 -13.04 6.05 -10.41
N LYS A 159 -14.04 6.70 -9.82
CA LYS A 159 -14.02 8.15 -9.49
C LYS A 159 -12.89 8.53 -8.53
N TYR A 160 -12.53 7.65 -7.59
CA TYR A 160 -11.38 7.87 -6.72
C TYR A 160 -10.07 7.86 -7.52
N TRP A 161 -9.84 6.84 -8.36
CA TRP A 161 -8.59 6.71 -9.11
C TRP A 161 -8.42 7.76 -10.21
N GLU A 162 -9.50 8.25 -10.83
CA GLU A 162 -9.48 9.35 -11.81
C GLU A 162 -8.75 10.61 -11.31
N LYS A 163 -8.72 10.83 -10.00
CA LYS A 163 -8.03 11.96 -9.36
C LYS A 163 -6.50 11.82 -9.38
N PHE A 164 -5.98 10.60 -9.46
CA PHE A 164 -4.56 10.27 -9.31
C PHE A 164 -3.90 9.81 -10.61
N LEU A 165 -4.69 9.53 -11.66
CA LEU A 165 -4.20 9.07 -12.97
C LEU A 165 -3.86 10.21 -13.94
N LYS A 166 -4.00 11.47 -13.51
CA LYS A 166 -3.74 12.68 -14.30
C LYS A 166 -2.34 13.25 -14.03
#